data_AF-A0A7X7NAC5-F1
#
_entry.id   AF-A0A7X7NAC5-F1
#
_cell.length_a   1.000
_cell.length_b   1.000
_cell.length_c   1.000
_cell.angle_alpha   90.00
_cell.angle_beta   90.00
_cell.angle_gamma   90.00
#
_symmetry.space_group_name_H-M   'P 1'
#
loop_
_entity.id
_entity.type
_entity.pdbx_description
1 polymer ?
#
loop_
_entity_poly.entity_id
_entity_poly.type
_entity_poly.pdbx_seq_one_letter_code
_entity_poly.pdbx_strand_id
1 'polypeptide(L)'
;MNEIVPWWEVKATPDGLALGLPKSWSTGTNNSPAPVHSIVTRSGDRVLATWPNGTAAVVLRKDSLFTTTPRVSEALLKVACRAAGAWIYTDSPCAFFQRDGFVLLHGIQDGPITLNFPTSRNWTDLMTGEKLLEKSTTSLKLDLKRGETRILMAK
;
A
#
# COMPACT_ATOMS: atom_id res chain seq x y z
N MET A 1 15.52 -30.35 18.65
CA MET A 1 15.65 -29.31 17.63
C MET A 1 14.98 -28.07 18.18
N ASN A 2 15.72 -26.98 18.40
CA ASN A 2 15.10 -25.71 18.80
C ASN A 2 14.44 -25.10 17.57
N GLU A 3 13.16 -24.79 17.69
CA GLU A 3 12.39 -24.10 16.67
C GLU A 3 13.03 -22.71 16.44
N ILE A 4 13.45 -22.43 15.20
CA ILE A 4 14.00 -21.11 14.87
C ILE A 4 12.81 -20.14 14.88
N VAL A 5 12.74 -19.30 15.91
CA VAL A 5 11.75 -18.22 15.97
C VAL A 5 12.06 -17.26 14.82
N PRO A 6 11.12 -17.04 13.88
CA PRO A 6 11.36 -16.22 12.70
C PRO A 6 11.31 -14.74 13.08
N TRP A 7 12.37 -14.24 13.71
CA TRP A 7 12.50 -12.84 14.11
C TRP A 7 12.49 -11.86 12.93
N TRP A 8 12.52 -12.36 11.70
CA TRP A 8 12.37 -11.58 10.47
C TRP A 8 10.91 -11.43 10.02
N GLU A 9 9.93 -11.94 10.77
CA GLU A 9 8.51 -11.88 10.42
C GLU A 9 7.70 -11.20 11.52
N VAL A 10 6.81 -10.29 11.12
CA VAL A 10 5.79 -9.70 12.00
C VAL A 10 4.42 -10.18 11.59
N LYS A 11 3.51 -10.27 12.57
CA LYS A 11 2.14 -10.75 12.37
C LYS A 11 1.14 -9.63 12.66
N ALA A 12 0.19 -9.41 11.76
CA ALA A 12 -0.88 -8.45 11.99
C ALA A 12 -1.80 -8.92 13.13
N THR A 13 -2.23 -7.98 13.96
CA THR A 13 -3.32 -8.19 14.92
C THR A 13 -4.68 -8.11 14.18
N PRO A 14 -5.80 -8.47 14.82
CA PRO A 14 -7.13 -8.25 14.24
C PRO A 14 -7.36 -6.80 13.79
N ASP A 15 -6.88 -5.83 14.57
CA ASP A 15 -6.92 -4.41 14.23
C ASP A 15 -6.11 -4.10 12.97
N GLY A 16 -4.90 -4.66 12.84
CA GLY A 16 -4.07 -4.49 11.65
C GLY A 16 -4.71 -5.07 10.40
N LEU A 17 -5.27 -6.28 10.51
CA LEU A 17 -6.01 -6.95 9.43
C LEU A 17 -7.22 -6.12 8.97
N ALA A 18 -7.98 -5.57 9.92
CA ALA A 18 -9.14 -4.72 9.62
C ALA A 18 -8.76 -3.44 8.86
N LEU A 19 -7.51 -2.98 9.00
CA LEU A 19 -6.98 -1.83 8.26
C LEU A 19 -6.33 -2.22 6.91
N GLY A 20 -6.29 -3.51 6.57
CA GLY A 20 -5.76 -4.02 5.31
C GLY A 20 -4.28 -4.40 5.35
N LEU A 21 -3.69 -4.60 6.53
CA LEU A 21 -2.37 -5.23 6.62
C LEU A 21 -2.46 -6.72 6.21
N PRO A 22 -1.41 -7.27 5.58
CA PRO A 22 -1.35 -8.71 5.35
C PRO A 22 -1.22 -9.47 6.68
N LYS A 23 -1.61 -10.75 6.69
CA LYS A 23 -1.52 -11.61 7.89
C LYS A 23 -0.14 -11.59 8.52
N SER A 24 0.89 -11.62 7.69
CA SER A 24 2.27 -11.42 8.09
C SER A 24 3.08 -10.87 6.93
N TRP A 25 4.26 -10.33 7.24
CA TRP A 25 5.23 -9.94 6.21
C TRP A 25 6.65 -10.05 6.74
N SER A 26 7.58 -10.35 5.82
CA SER A 26 8.99 -10.35 6.13
C SER A 26 9.53 -8.92 6.23
N THR A 27 10.37 -8.69 7.22
CA THR A 27 11.08 -7.44 7.46
C THR A 27 12.54 -7.50 6.99
N GLY A 28 13.01 -8.61 6.45
CA GLY A 28 14.41 -8.77 6.04
C GLY A 28 14.75 -10.14 5.43
N THR A 29 16.04 -10.44 5.31
CA THR A 29 16.53 -11.76 4.90
C THR A 29 16.63 -12.68 6.11
N ASN A 30 16.54 -14.00 5.89
CA ASN A 30 16.46 -15.05 6.92
C ASN A 30 17.63 -15.07 7.94
N ASN A 31 18.67 -14.23 7.78
CA ASN A 31 19.87 -14.18 8.61
C ASN A 31 20.14 -12.83 9.29
N SER A 32 19.22 -11.85 9.20
CA SER A 32 19.38 -10.60 9.95
C SER A 32 18.56 -10.66 11.24
N PRO A 33 19.18 -10.64 12.43
CA PRO A 33 18.42 -10.46 13.67
C PRO A 33 17.67 -9.15 13.55
N ALA A 34 16.34 -9.18 13.71
CA ALA A 34 15.56 -7.95 13.70
C ALA A 34 16.08 -7.01 14.80
N PRO A 35 16.16 -5.70 14.54
CA PRO A 35 16.51 -4.75 15.58
C PRO A 35 15.55 -4.92 16.76
N VAL A 36 16.13 -5.18 17.94
CA VAL A 36 15.43 -5.56 19.19
C VAL A 36 14.64 -4.39 19.81
N HIS A 37 14.38 -3.33 19.04
CA HIS A 37 13.56 -2.22 19.47
C HIS A 37 12.10 -2.63 19.34
N SER A 38 11.39 -2.61 20.47
CA SER A 38 9.94 -2.72 20.50
C SER A 38 9.34 -1.36 20.83
N ILE A 39 8.13 -1.12 20.33
CA ILE A 39 7.40 0.10 20.66
C ILE A 39 6.87 -0.04 22.09
N VAL A 40 7.27 0.88 22.98
CA VAL A 40 6.63 1.00 24.29
C VAL A 40 5.22 1.57 24.08
N THR A 41 4.21 0.72 24.29
CA THR A 41 2.81 1.08 24.13
C THR A 41 2.35 2.02 25.25
N ARG A 42 1.34 2.83 24.95
CA ARG A 42 0.69 3.77 25.86
C ARG A 42 -0.83 3.54 25.83
N SER A 43 -1.52 4.04 26.85
CA SER A 43 -2.99 4.02 26.85
C SER A 43 -3.53 4.72 25.60
N GLY A 44 -4.50 4.08 24.93
CA GLY A 44 -5.08 4.55 23.67
C GLY A 44 -4.33 4.13 22.40
N ASP A 45 -3.18 3.46 22.52
CA ASP A 45 -2.49 2.90 21.35
C ASP A 45 -3.27 1.72 20.75
N ARG A 46 -3.32 1.66 19.42
CA ARG A 46 -3.80 0.50 18.67
C ARG A 46 -2.60 -0.28 18.14
N VAL A 47 -2.37 -1.47 18.67
CA VAL A 47 -1.30 -2.36 18.19
C VAL A 47 -1.79 -3.04 16.91
N LEU A 48 -1.15 -2.76 15.79
CA LEU A 48 -1.54 -3.27 14.48
C LEU A 48 -0.76 -4.53 14.07
N ALA A 49 0.45 -4.71 14.62
CA ALA A 49 1.23 -5.92 14.41
C ALA A 49 2.21 -6.16 15.56
N THR A 50 2.57 -7.44 15.74
CA THR A 50 3.48 -7.90 16.79
C THR A 50 4.63 -8.72 16.22
N TRP A 51 5.76 -8.67 16.91
CA TRP A 51 6.85 -9.63 16.76
C TRP A 51 6.45 -11.02 17.29
N PRO A 52 7.21 -12.08 16.99
CA PRO A 52 6.89 -13.43 17.49
C PRO A 52 6.81 -13.56 19.02
N ASN A 53 7.53 -12.71 19.76
CA ASN A 53 7.45 -12.66 21.23
C ASN A 53 6.25 -11.87 21.79
N GLY A 54 5.34 -11.40 20.93
CA GLY A 54 4.16 -10.63 21.31
C GLY A 54 4.41 -9.13 21.52
N THR A 55 5.66 -8.65 21.44
CA THR A 55 5.93 -7.21 21.56
C THR A 55 5.44 -6.44 20.33
N ALA A 56 5.03 -5.19 20.54
CA ALA A 56 4.46 -4.36 19.48
C ALA A 56 5.52 -3.99 18.43
N ALA A 57 5.21 -4.31 17.16
CA ALA A 57 6.04 -3.98 16.01
C ALA A 57 5.50 -2.78 15.22
N VAL A 58 4.16 -2.64 15.17
CA VAL A 58 3.48 -1.50 14.53
C VAL A 58 2.37 -1.00 15.45
N VAL A 59 2.35 0.30 15.70
CA VAL A 59 1.35 0.97 16.54
C VAL A 59 0.78 2.18 15.83
N LEU A 60 -0.54 2.32 15.84
CA LEU A 60 -1.23 3.56 15.50
C LEU A 60 -1.62 4.28 16.79
N ARG A 61 -1.10 5.50 16.97
CA ARG A 61 -1.38 6.37 18.11
C ARG A 61 -1.94 7.68 17.57
N LYS A 62 -3.24 7.89 17.72
CA LYS A 62 -3.97 8.97 17.05
C LYS A 62 -3.66 8.93 15.55
N ASP A 63 -3.03 9.98 15.02
CA ASP A 63 -2.72 10.14 13.60
C ASP A 63 -1.25 9.80 13.28
N SER A 64 -0.53 9.18 14.22
CA SER A 64 0.88 8.81 14.07
C SER A 64 1.05 7.30 14.03
N LEU A 65 1.70 6.82 12.98
CA LEU A 65 2.06 5.42 12.82
C LEU A 65 3.52 5.21 13.21
N PHE A 66 3.76 4.32 14.17
CA PHE A 66 5.07 3.91 14.63
C PHE A 66 5.37 2.51 14.11
N THR A 67 6.56 2.27 13.59
CA THR A 67 7.01 0.93 13.18
C THR A 67 8.45 0.69 13.59
N THR A 68 8.72 -0.53 14.05
CA THR A 68 10.09 -1.03 14.28
C THR A 68 10.56 -1.91 13.14
N THR A 69 9.72 -2.13 12.12
CA THR A 69 10.13 -2.88 10.92
C THR A 69 11.11 -2.04 10.10
N PRO A 70 12.32 -2.52 9.80
CA PRO A 70 13.31 -1.74 9.03
C PRO A 70 12.86 -1.43 7.61
N ARG A 71 11.93 -2.23 7.06
CA ARG A 71 11.26 -1.97 5.79
C ARG A 71 9.82 -1.55 6.04
N VAL A 72 9.43 -0.38 5.54
CA VAL A 72 8.03 0.04 5.48
C VAL A 72 7.41 -0.61 4.25
N SER A 73 6.40 -1.47 4.45
CA SER A 73 5.71 -2.14 3.34
C SER A 73 4.71 -1.20 2.68
N GLU A 74 4.34 -1.50 1.43
CA GLU A 74 3.29 -0.76 0.71
C GLU A 74 1.95 -0.80 1.47
N ALA A 75 1.59 -1.96 2.02
CA ALA A 75 0.39 -2.11 2.84
C ALA A 75 0.42 -1.17 4.06
N LEU A 76 1.57 -1.02 4.71
CA LEU A 76 1.74 -0.13 5.84
C LEU A 76 1.64 1.35 5.45
N LEU A 77 2.20 1.73 4.29
CA LEU A 77 2.03 3.07 3.71
C LEU A 77 0.56 3.34 3.38
N LYS A 78 -0.15 2.38 2.79
CA LYS A 78 -1.60 2.50 2.50
C LYS A 78 -2.42 2.69 3.78
N VAL A 79 -2.09 1.99 4.87
CA VAL A 79 -2.71 2.23 6.18
C VAL A 79 -2.46 3.67 6.66
N ALA A 80 -1.23 4.15 6.58
CA ALA A 80 -0.89 5.53 6.96
C ALA A 80 -1.65 6.56 6.10
N CYS A 81 -1.71 6.36 4.77
CA CYS A 81 -2.46 7.22 3.85
C CYS A 81 -3.95 7.26 4.21
N ARG A 82 -4.59 6.12 4.46
CA ARG A 82 -6.00 6.06 4.85
C ARG A 82 -6.25 6.74 6.19
N ALA A 83 -5.38 6.52 7.17
CA ALA A 83 -5.47 7.18 8.48
C ALA A 83 -5.34 8.70 8.36
N ALA A 84 -4.51 9.20 7.42
CA ALA A 84 -4.35 10.62 7.13
C ALA A 84 -5.45 11.20 6.21
N GLY A 85 -6.42 10.41 5.76
CA GLY A 85 -7.45 10.83 4.81
C GLY A 85 -6.93 11.09 3.38
N ALA A 86 -5.75 10.60 3.04
CA ALA A 86 -5.20 10.72 1.70
C ALA A 86 -5.95 9.81 0.72
N TRP A 87 -6.15 10.30 -0.51
CA TRP A 87 -6.80 9.54 -1.56
C TRP A 87 -5.85 8.49 -2.15
N ILE A 88 -6.31 7.24 -2.25
CA ILE A 88 -5.57 6.15 -2.90
C ILE A 88 -6.16 5.94 -4.29
N TYR A 89 -5.38 6.28 -5.31
CA TYR A 89 -5.82 6.15 -6.70
C TYR A 89 -5.89 4.71 -7.19
N THR A 90 -5.10 3.79 -6.63
CA THR A 90 -5.10 2.39 -7.05
C THR A 90 -4.61 1.51 -5.92
N ASP A 91 -5.26 0.35 -5.77
CA ASP A 91 -4.73 -0.73 -4.93
C ASP A 91 -3.88 -1.72 -5.72
N SER A 92 -3.91 -1.67 -7.06
CA SER A 92 -3.09 -2.52 -7.94
C SER A 92 -1.63 -2.04 -8.00
N PRO A 93 -0.64 -2.96 -7.91
CA PRO A 93 0.78 -2.62 -8.03
C PRO A 93 1.10 -2.02 -9.40
N CYS A 94 1.57 -0.78 -9.42
CA CYS A 94 2.10 -0.10 -10.59
C CYS A 94 2.95 1.10 -10.15
N ALA A 95 3.81 1.58 -11.05
CA ALA A 95 4.37 2.91 -10.88
C ALA A 95 3.31 3.92 -11.35
N PHE A 96 2.91 4.80 -10.43
CA PHE A 96 1.82 5.74 -10.63
C PHE A 96 2.32 7.16 -10.36
N PHE A 97 1.94 8.10 -11.23
CA PHE A 97 2.14 9.52 -11.02
C PHE A 97 0.90 10.29 -11.46
N GLN A 98 0.50 11.29 -10.68
CA GLN A 98 -0.64 12.14 -11.00
C GLN A 98 -0.25 13.60 -10.79
N ARG A 99 -0.60 14.45 -11.76
CA ARG A 99 -0.46 15.89 -11.67
C ARG A 99 -1.37 16.59 -12.66
N ASP A 100 -2.07 17.64 -12.23
CA ASP A 100 -2.78 18.61 -13.10
C ASP A 100 -3.65 17.96 -14.20
N GLY A 101 -4.44 16.94 -13.85
CA GLY A 101 -5.31 16.22 -14.80
C GLY A 101 -4.62 15.14 -15.62
N PHE A 102 -3.30 14.97 -15.49
CA PHE A 102 -2.55 13.86 -16.08
C PHE A 102 -2.36 12.73 -15.08
N VAL A 103 -2.40 11.51 -15.60
CA VAL A 103 -2.07 10.28 -14.88
C VAL A 103 -1.08 9.50 -15.74
N LEU A 104 0.08 9.18 -15.18
CA LEU A 104 1.05 8.26 -15.78
C LEU A 104 0.98 6.93 -15.02
N LEU A 105 0.89 5.85 -15.80
CA LEU A 105 0.94 4.48 -15.30
C LEU A 105 2.11 3.76 -15.98
N HIS A 106 2.83 2.97 -15.21
CA HIS A 106 3.79 2.02 -15.74
C HIS A 106 3.57 0.64 -15.11
N GLY A 107 3.33 -0.35 -15.97
CA GLY A 107 3.07 -1.73 -15.57
C GLY A 107 4.32 -2.39 -15.04
N ILE A 108 4.38 -2.68 -13.74
CA ILE A 108 5.48 -3.44 -13.14
C ILE A 108 5.26 -4.96 -13.20
N GLN A 109 4.03 -5.35 -13.54
CA GLN A 109 3.56 -6.72 -13.75
C GLN A 109 2.41 -6.70 -14.76
N ASP A 110 2.12 -7.85 -15.37
CA ASP A 110 0.93 -8.01 -16.20
C ASP A 110 -0.33 -7.99 -15.34
N GLY A 111 -1.38 -7.35 -15.86
CA GLY A 111 -2.74 -7.52 -15.37
C GLY A 111 -3.53 -6.22 -15.22
N PRO A 112 -4.74 -6.34 -14.69
CA PRO A 112 -5.63 -5.21 -14.54
C PRO A 112 -5.18 -4.27 -13.43
N ILE A 113 -5.18 -2.98 -13.74
CA ILE A 113 -5.06 -1.87 -12.80
C ILE A 113 -6.41 -1.19 -12.71
N THR A 114 -6.92 -1.02 -11.49
CA THR A 114 -8.14 -0.25 -11.24
C THR A 114 -7.78 1.09 -10.64
N LEU A 115 -8.05 2.16 -11.39
CA LEU A 115 -7.92 3.53 -10.94
C LEU A 115 -9.21 4.03 -10.33
N ASN A 116 -9.11 4.75 -9.23
CA ASN A 116 -10.20 5.38 -8.51
C ASN A 116 -9.90 6.87 -8.35
N PHE A 117 -10.83 7.71 -8.76
CA PHE A 117 -10.68 9.16 -8.80
C PHE A 117 -11.68 9.81 -7.84
N PRO A 118 -11.30 10.93 -7.19
CA PRO A 118 -12.19 11.62 -6.25
C PRO A 118 -13.39 12.29 -6.95
N THR A 119 -13.30 12.52 -8.26
CA THR A 119 -14.33 13.18 -9.07
C THR A 119 -14.48 12.46 -10.40
N SER A 120 -15.70 12.43 -10.94
CA SER A 120 -15.98 11.85 -12.25
C SER A 120 -15.28 12.64 -13.37
N ARG A 121 -14.57 11.96 -14.28
CA ARG A 121 -13.82 12.58 -15.38
C ARG A 121 -13.87 11.73 -16.66
N ASN A 122 -13.67 12.37 -17.81
CA ASN A 122 -13.44 11.68 -19.08
C ASN A 122 -11.94 11.53 -19.30
N TRP A 123 -11.51 10.35 -19.75
CA TRP A 123 -10.11 10.02 -19.91
C TRP A 123 -9.77 9.73 -21.36
N THR A 124 -8.65 10.29 -21.82
CA THR A 124 -8.05 9.98 -23.11
C THR A 124 -6.66 9.42 -22.86
N ASP A 125 -6.31 8.30 -23.50
CA ASP A 125 -4.93 7.83 -23.57
C ASP A 125 -4.19 8.66 -24.61
N LEU A 126 -3.17 9.40 -24.17
CA LEU A 126 -2.36 10.25 -25.03
C LEU A 126 -1.39 9.46 -25.92
N MET A 127 -1.11 8.20 -25.57
CA MET A 127 -0.23 7.35 -26.37
C MET A 127 -0.94 6.83 -27.63
N THR A 128 -2.26 6.66 -27.56
CA THR A 128 -3.08 6.10 -28.66
C THR A 128 -4.08 7.10 -29.24
N GLY A 129 -4.42 8.16 -28.51
CA GLY A 129 -5.51 9.09 -28.83
C GLY A 129 -6.91 8.55 -28.46
N GLU A 130 -6.99 7.35 -27.88
CA GLU A 130 -8.25 6.69 -27.58
C GLU A 130 -8.99 7.34 -26.40
N LYS A 131 -10.30 7.56 -26.55
CA LYS A 131 -11.17 7.85 -25.42
C LYS A 131 -11.53 6.54 -24.72
N LEU A 132 -11.12 6.41 -23.46
CA LEU A 132 -11.20 5.13 -22.76
C LEU A 132 -12.63 4.74 -22.36
N LEU A 133 -13.52 5.73 -22.18
CA LEU A 133 -14.92 5.51 -21.85
C LEU A 133 -15.80 6.60 -22.51
N GLU A 134 -17.03 6.24 -22.84
CA GLU A 134 -18.01 7.17 -23.41
C GLU A 134 -18.55 8.18 -22.39
N LYS A 135 -18.61 7.78 -21.12
CA LYS A 135 -19.14 8.56 -20.01
C LYS A 135 -18.08 8.79 -18.97
N SER A 136 -18.17 9.95 -18.32
CA SER A 136 -17.30 10.29 -17.19
C SER A 136 -17.46 9.27 -16.07
N THR A 137 -16.35 8.90 -15.44
CA THR A 137 -16.34 7.90 -14.37
C THR A 137 -15.44 8.32 -13.21
N THR A 138 -15.72 7.81 -12.03
CA THR A 138 -14.81 7.82 -10.86
C THR A 138 -13.93 6.58 -10.80
N SER A 139 -14.17 5.55 -11.62
CA SER A 139 -13.36 4.33 -11.66
C SER A 139 -13.06 3.87 -13.08
N LEU A 140 -11.80 3.55 -13.36
CA LEU A 140 -11.32 3.15 -14.68
C LEU A 140 -10.43 1.91 -14.53
N LYS A 141 -10.78 0.83 -15.24
CA LYS A 141 -9.99 -0.39 -15.30
C LYS A 141 -9.19 -0.43 -16.59
N LEU A 142 -7.89 -0.70 -16.49
CA LEU A 142 -6.98 -0.83 -17.62
C LEU A 142 -6.17 -2.11 -17.49
N ASP A 143 -6.06 -2.89 -18.56
CA ASP A 143 -5.14 -4.02 -18.60
C ASP A 143 -3.78 -3.51 -19.07
N LEU A 144 -2.78 -3.55 -18.19
CA LEU A 144 -1.40 -3.17 -18.51
C LEU A 144 -0.52 -4.42 -18.58
N LYS A 145 0.40 -4.44 -19.56
CA LYS A 145 1.51 -5.40 -19.60
C LYS A 145 2.71 -4.90 -18.79
N ARG A 146 3.54 -5.82 -18.33
CA ARG A 146 4.82 -5.50 -17.72
C ARG A 146 5.69 -4.71 -18.71
N GLY A 147 6.16 -3.54 -18.28
CA GLY A 147 6.94 -2.61 -19.09
C GLY A 147 6.10 -1.63 -19.92
N GLU A 148 4.78 -1.80 -19.96
CA GLU A 148 3.87 -0.90 -20.67
C GLU A 148 3.70 0.42 -19.92
N THR A 149 3.75 1.54 -20.65
CA THR A 149 3.46 2.87 -20.11
C THR A 149 2.22 3.45 -20.77
N ARG A 150 1.34 4.03 -19.96
CA ARG A 150 0.14 4.76 -20.40
C ARG A 150 0.17 6.17 -19.81
N ILE A 151 -0.23 7.15 -20.59
CA ILE A 151 -0.37 8.54 -20.14
C ILE A 151 -1.80 8.96 -20.41
N LEU A 152 -2.57 9.15 -19.36
CA LEU A 152 -3.96 9.54 -19.44
C LEU A 152 -4.09 11.03 -19.17
N MET A 153 -4.96 11.68 -19.93
CA MET A 153 -5.34 13.07 -19.70
C MET A 153 -6.84 13.13 -19.40
N ALA A 154 -7.18 13.78 -18.30
CA ALA A 154 -8.54 14.16 -17.99
C ALA A 154 -8.94 15.37 -18.82
N LYS A 155 -10.14 15.30 -19.42
CA LYS A 155 -10.85 16.46 -19.98
C LYS A 155 -12.03 16.82 -19.09
#